data_AF-A0A396H5P4-F1
#
_entry.id   AF-A0A396H5P4-F1
#
_cell.length_a   1.000
_cell.length_b   1.000
_cell.length_c   1.000
_cell.angle_alpha   90.00
_cell.angle_beta   90.00
_cell.angle_gamma   90.00
#
_symmetry.space_group_name_H-M   'P 1'
#
loop_
_entity.id
_entity.type
_entity.pdbx_description
1 polymer ?
#
loop_
_entity_poly.entity_id
_entity_poly.type
_entity_poly.pdbx_seq_one_letter_code
_entity_poly.pdbx_strand_id
1 'polypeptide(L)'
;MSLTHKPFSSTMNSIKHHRNMDNPPKHVTIVIILLCLWSSAESVPNTNIIQVLCNSGVYTSGDPFGISLSYVLQDLENETPSQKNYDYHNISPYPNSFAYGHATCNLNLTSSDCKTCLGVAKSDIFSTCQTKRIGARSVIHDCSIRYEQYPFDD
;
A
#
# COMPACT_ATOMS: atom_id res chain seq x y z
N MET A 1 80.67 -30.19 21.78
CA MET A 1 79.35 -30.41 21.15
C MET A 1 79.06 -29.24 20.21
N SER A 2 79.21 -29.45 18.91
CA SER A 2 78.63 -28.59 17.87
C SER A 2 77.19 -28.99 17.65
N LEU A 3 76.27 -28.05 17.49
CA LEU A 3 75.19 -28.11 16.50
C LEU A 3 74.75 -26.68 16.16
N THR A 4 75.15 -26.22 14.99
CA THR A 4 74.69 -25.00 14.32
C THR A 4 73.34 -25.26 13.67
N HIS A 5 72.31 -24.45 13.98
CA HIS A 5 71.02 -24.51 13.29
C HIS A 5 71.09 -23.85 11.90
N LYS A 6 70.76 -24.64 10.87
CA LYS A 6 70.53 -24.17 9.50
C LYS A 6 69.17 -23.47 9.39
N PRO A 7 69.04 -22.40 8.59
CA PRO A 7 67.73 -21.87 8.21
C PRO A 7 67.04 -22.78 7.18
N PHE A 8 65.78 -23.14 7.47
CA PHE A 8 64.94 -23.91 6.57
C PHE A 8 64.26 -22.95 5.58
N SER A 9 64.72 -22.95 4.34
CA SER A 9 64.07 -22.29 3.22
C SER A 9 62.86 -23.13 2.80
N SER A 10 61.66 -22.56 2.80
CA SER A 10 60.47 -23.17 2.20
C SER A 10 59.86 -22.19 1.23
N THR A 11 60.09 -22.46 -0.05
CA THR A 11 59.41 -21.86 -1.19
C THR A 11 57.91 -22.16 -1.12
N MET A 12 57.09 -21.10 -1.02
CA MET A 12 55.63 -21.19 -1.01
C MET A 12 55.14 -21.06 -2.46
N ASN A 13 54.75 -22.18 -3.07
CA ASN A 13 54.13 -22.19 -4.41
C ASN A 13 52.70 -21.62 -4.33
N SER A 14 52.43 -20.54 -5.06
CA SER A 14 51.11 -19.96 -5.22
C SER A 14 50.28 -20.82 -6.18
N ILE A 15 49.27 -21.53 -5.65
CA ILE A 15 48.26 -22.22 -6.47
C ILE A 15 47.26 -21.15 -6.95
N LYS A 16 47.40 -20.68 -8.20
CA LYS A 16 46.33 -19.94 -8.88
C LYS A 16 45.17 -20.90 -9.12
N HIS A 17 44.12 -20.82 -8.31
CA HIS A 17 42.81 -21.36 -8.68
C HIS A 17 42.26 -20.54 -9.85
N HIS A 18 42.56 -20.95 -11.07
CA HIS A 18 41.77 -20.57 -12.24
C HIS A 18 40.38 -21.19 -12.07
N ARG A 19 39.41 -20.42 -11.57
CA ARG A 19 38.00 -20.76 -11.79
C ARG A 19 37.76 -20.56 -13.28
N ASN A 20 37.61 -21.66 -14.01
CA ASN A 20 36.98 -21.59 -15.32
C ASN A 20 35.57 -21.05 -15.09
N MET A 21 35.27 -19.88 -15.67
CA MET A 21 33.90 -19.43 -15.83
C MET A 21 33.31 -20.27 -16.96
N ASP A 22 32.93 -21.50 -16.63
CA ASP A 22 32.10 -22.30 -17.51
C ASP A 22 30.78 -21.56 -17.67
N ASN A 23 30.55 -21.04 -18.88
CA ASN A 23 29.32 -20.34 -19.21
C ASN A 23 28.16 -21.30 -18.91
N PRO A 24 27.17 -20.92 -18.08
CA PRO A 24 26.09 -21.82 -17.72
C PRO A 24 25.43 -22.36 -19.00
N PRO A 25 25.04 -23.66 -19.02
CA PRO A 25 24.30 -24.21 -20.14
C PRO A 25 23.12 -23.28 -20.44
N LYS A 26 22.87 -22.97 -21.72
CA LYS A 26 21.84 -21.99 -22.13
C LYS A 26 20.49 -22.19 -21.42
N HIS A 27 20.16 -23.44 -21.09
CA HIS A 27 18.98 -23.82 -20.31
C HIS A 27 18.95 -23.27 -18.88
N VAL A 28 20.10 -23.24 -18.18
CA VAL A 28 20.22 -22.70 -16.81
C VAL A 28 19.99 -21.19 -16.82
N THR A 29 20.51 -20.49 -17.82
CA THR A 29 20.27 -19.05 -18.01
C THR A 29 18.80 -18.76 -18.32
N ILE A 30 18.15 -19.60 -19.14
CA ILE A 30 16.71 -19.48 -19.47
C ILE A 30 15.83 -19.70 -18.23
N VAL A 31 16.15 -20.69 -17.38
CA VAL A 31 15.40 -20.95 -16.14
C VAL A 31 15.51 -19.80 -15.14
N ILE A 32 16.70 -19.20 -14.98
CA ILE A 32 16.89 -18.05 -14.09
C ILE A 32 16.10 -16.84 -14.60
N ILE A 33 16.09 -16.58 -15.91
CA ILE A 33 15.28 -15.50 -16.51
C ILE A 33 13.78 -15.76 -16.31
N LEU A 34 13.31 -17.00 -16.52
CA LEU A 34 11.91 -17.38 -16.25
C LEU A 34 11.52 -17.22 -14.78
N LEU A 35 12.42 -17.53 -13.84
CA LEU A 35 12.17 -17.35 -12.40
C LEU A 35 12.14 -15.87 -11.98
N CYS A 36 12.95 -15.02 -12.61
CA CYS A 36 12.90 -13.56 -12.40
C CYS A 36 11.66 -12.89 -13.03
N LEU A 37 11.02 -13.53 -14.01
CA LEU A 37 9.81 -13.03 -14.67
C LEU A 37 8.51 -13.37 -13.90
N TRP A 38 8.59 -14.15 -12.82
CA TRP A 38 7.44 -14.47 -11.95
C TRP A 38 7.42 -13.71 -10.63
N SER A 39 8.40 -12.85 -10.37
CA SER A 39 8.40 -12.01 -9.18
C SER A 39 7.51 -10.79 -9.42
N SER A 40 6.19 -10.96 -9.31
CA SER A 40 5.33 -9.83 -8.97
C SER A 40 5.81 -9.35 -7.59
N ALA A 41 6.59 -8.27 -7.54
CA ALA A 41 6.92 -7.63 -6.28
C ALA A 41 5.63 -6.95 -5.77
N GLU A 42 4.79 -7.71 -5.07
CA GLU A 42 3.65 -7.15 -4.33
C GLU A 42 4.22 -6.37 -3.13
N SER A 43 4.30 -5.05 -3.26
CA SER A 43 4.48 -4.18 -2.10
C SER A 43 3.13 -4.00 -1.43
N VAL A 44 2.92 -4.63 -0.27
CA VAL A 44 1.75 -4.38 0.57
C VAL A 44 1.68 -2.88 0.92
N PRO A 45 0.51 -2.22 0.83
CA PRO A 45 0.39 -0.80 1.16
C PRO A 45 0.74 -0.56 2.63
N ASN A 46 1.38 0.57 2.92
CA ASN A 46 1.61 1.03 4.27
C ASN A 46 0.30 1.60 4.85
N THR A 47 -0.27 0.86 5.80
CA THR A 47 -1.53 1.18 6.45
C THR A 47 -1.38 1.77 7.85
N ASN A 48 -0.19 2.30 8.18
CA ASN A 48 -0.01 3.01 9.44
C ASN A 48 -0.91 4.25 9.49
N ILE A 49 -1.70 4.34 10.55
CA ILE A 49 -2.64 5.43 10.77
C ILE A 49 -1.88 6.70 11.14
N ILE A 50 -2.08 7.78 10.39
CA ILE A 50 -1.53 9.10 10.70
C ILE A 50 -2.53 9.88 11.55
N GLN A 51 -3.79 9.94 11.10
CA GLN A 51 -4.82 10.72 11.77
C GLN A 51 -6.23 10.23 11.42
N VAL A 52 -7.10 10.22 12.42
CA VAL A 52 -8.56 10.09 12.22
C VAL A 52 -9.25 11.29 12.84
N LEU A 53 -10.10 11.96 12.06
CA LEU A 53 -10.92 13.09 12.47
C LEU A 53 -12.39 12.72 12.37
N CYS A 54 -13.13 13.00 13.44
CA CYS A 54 -14.55 12.69 13.55
C CYS A 54 -15.33 13.99 13.71
N ASN A 55 -16.34 14.23 12.88
CA ASN A 55 -17.23 15.36 13.04
C ASN A 55 -17.98 15.25 14.38
N SER A 56 -18.24 16.38 15.04
CA SER A 56 -19.02 16.42 16.29
C SER A 56 -20.50 16.13 16.04
N GLY A 57 -21.00 16.45 14.85
CA GLY A 57 -22.35 16.12 14.42
C GLY A 57 -22.55 14.62 14.21
N VAL A 58 -23.75 14.15 14.55
CA VAL A 58 -24.13 12.74 14.48
C VAL A 58 -25.43 12.57 13.71
N TYR A 59 -25.58 11.43 13.04
CA TYR A 59 -26.84 11.00 12.42
C TYR A 59 -27.41 9.78 13.15
N THR A 60 -28.73 9.60 13.07
CA THR A 60 -29.41 8.50 13.77
C THR A 60 -29.67 7.30 12.87
N SER A 61 -30.00 6.16 13.47
CA SER A 61 -30.55 5.03 12.72
C SER A 61 -31.84 5.44 12.01
N GLY A 62 -31.99 5.08 10.74
CA GLY A 62 -33.13 5.46 9.89
C GLY A 62 -32.96 6.78 9.14
N ASP A 63 -31.89 7.54 9.42
CA ASP A 63 -31.56 8.73 8.64
C ASP A 63 -31.22 8.35 7.17
N PRO A 64 -31.85 8.99 6.16
CA PRO A 64 -31.53 8.76 4.75
C PRO A 64 -30.04 8.93 4.41
N PHE A 65 -29.31 9.77 5.16
CA PHE A 65 -27.87 9.96 5.01
C PHE A 65 -27.09 8.65 5.14
N GLY A 66 -27.55 7.71 5.98
CA GLY A 66 -26.87 6.43 6.16
C GLY A 66 -26.78 5.61 4.85
N ILE A 67 -27.80 5.70 3.99
CA ILE A 67 -27.82 5.03 2.68
C ILE A 67 -26.82 5.71 1.75
N SER A 68 -26.85 7.04 1.69
CA SER A 68 -25.93 7.85 0.88
C SER A 68 -24.47 7.66 1.28
N LEU A 69 -24.19 7.61 2.58
CA LEU A 69 -22.86 7.36 3.10
C LEU A 69 -22.36 5.97 2.72
N SER A 70 -23.20 4.94 2.84
CA SER A 70 -22.85 3.58 2.44
C SER A 70 -22.52 3.49 0.95
N TYR A 71 -23.27 4.20 0.10
CA TYR A 71 -22.99 4.27 -1.33
C TYR A 71 -21.64 4.94 -1.58
N VAL A 72 -21.44 6.16 -1.06
CA VAL A 72 -20.21 6.93 -1.33
C VAL A 72 -18.96 6.19 -0.87
N LEU A 73 -18.96 5.59 0.34
CA LEU A 73 -17.78 4.89 0.83
C LEU A 73 -17.43 3.64 -0.01
N GLN A 74 -18.44 2.91 -0.49
CA GLN A 74 -18.22 1.77 -1.36
C GLN A 74 -17.71 2.20 -2.74
N ASP A 75 -18.28 3.27 -3.27
CA ASP A 75 -17.93 3.82 -4.58
C ASP A 75 -16.49 4.36 -4.59
N LEU A 76 -16.09 5.12 -3.56
CA LEU A 76 -14.71 5.57 -3.38
C LEU A 76 -13.71 4.40 -3.39
N GLU A 77 -13.96 3.34 -2.64
CA GLU A 77 -13.08 2.15 -2.62
C GLU A 77 -12.97 1.44 -3.97
N ASN A 78 -14.03 1.45 -4.77
CA ASN A 78 -14.09 0.74 -6.03
C ASN A 78 -13.51 1.55 -7.19
N GLU A 79 -13.74 2.85 -7.20
CA GLU A 79 -13.48 3.69 -8.36
C GLU A 79 -12.15 4.43 -8.28
N THR A 80 -11.69 4.84 -7.09
CA THR A 80 -10.39 5.53 -6.91
C THR A 80 -9.22 4.80 -7.58
N PRO A 81 -9.08 3.46 -7.50
CA PRO A 81 -7.98 2.73 -8.15
C PRO A 81 -7.95 2.78 -9.68
N SER A 82 -9.05 3.22 -10.31
CA SER A 82 -9.19 3.37 -11.76
C SER A 82 -9.15 4.84 -12.19
N GLN A 83 -9.18 5.77 -11.24
CA GLN A 83 -9.13 7.19 -11.55
C GLN A 83 -7.72 7.68 -11.84
N LYS A 84 -7.66 8.77 -12.59
CA LYS A 84 -6.42 9.48 -12.84
C LYS A 84 -5.79 9.91 -11.51
N ASN A 85 -4.49 9.64 -11.37
CA ASN A 85 -3.71 9.96 -10.17
C ASN A 85 -4.22 9.34 -8.86
N TYR A 86 -5.11 8.34 -8.93
CA TYR A 86 -5.80 7.80 -7.76
C TYR A 86 -6.41 8.88 -6.87
N ASP A 87 -7.02 9.89 -7.50
CA ASP A 87 -7.71 10.99 -6.85
C ASP A 87 -9.15 11.01 -7.35
N TYR A 88 -10.10 10.82 -6.43
CA TYR A 88 -11.49 10.66 -6.79
C TYR A 88 -12.45 11.31 -5.81
N HIS A 89 -13.38 12.09 -6.36
CA HIS A 89 -14.49 12.70 -5.65
C HIS A 89 -15.80 12.15 -6.19
N ASN A 90 -16.76 11.90 -5.30
CA ASN A 90 -18.12 11.60 -5.72
C ASN A 90 -19.17 12.13 -4.73
N ILE A 91 -20.39 12.26 -5.22
CA ILE A 91 -21.57 12.61 -4.46
C ILE A 91 -22.60 11.50 -4.67
N SER A 92 -23.22 11.04 -3.58
CA SER A 92 -24.27 10.02 -3.68
C SER A 92 -25.43 10.48 -4.57
N PRO A 93 -26.10 9.60 -5.32
CA PRO A 93 -27.19 9.96 -6.23
C PRO A 93 -28.55 10.17 -5.53
N TYR A 94 -28.59 10.27 -4.20
CA TYR A 94 -29.84 10.30 -3.42
C TYR A 94 -30.17 11.73 -2.92
N PRO A 95 -31.09 12.44 -3.58
CA PRO A 95 -31.31 13.88 -3.34
C PRO A 95 -31.96 14.21 -1.98
N ASN A 96 -32.49 13.21 -1.27
CA ASN A 96 -33.08 13.44 0.06
C ASN A 96 -32.03 13.74 1.13
N SER A 97 -30.81 13.24 0.96
CA SER A 97 -29.68 13.54 1.86
C SER A 97 -28.39 13.13 1.16
N PHE A 98 -27.67 14.07 0.58
CA PHE A 98 -26.43 13.77 -0.12
C PHE A 98 -25.31 13.39 0.87
N ALA A 99 -24.45 12.48 0.44
CA ALA A 99 -23.12 12.29 1.00
C ALA A 99 -22.08 12.72 -0.03
N TYR A 100 -21.06 13.43 0.44
CA TYR A 100 -19.92 13.88 -0.34
C TYR A 100 -18.72 13.08 0.09
N GLY A 101 -17.90 12.64 -0.86
CA GLY A 101 -16.77 11.78 -0.61
C GLY A 101 -15.54 12.15 -1.42
N HIS A 102 -14.37 12.00 -0.82
CA HIS A 102 -13.06 12.08 -1.46
C HIS A 102 -12.18 10.92 -1.00
N ALA A 103 -11.43 10.34 -1.93
CA ALA A 103 -10.43 9.34 -1.63
C ALA A 103 -9.19 9.53 -2.50
N THR A 104 -8.03 9.35 -1.88
CA THR A 104 -6.72 9.41 -2.56
C THR A 104 -5.86 8.20 -2.21
N CYS A 105 -5.01 7.77 -3.14
CA CYS A 105 -3.95 6.79 -2.89
C CYS A 105 -2.58 7.29 -3.38
N ASN A 106 -1.52 6.74 -2.80
CA ASN A 106 -0.16 6.90 -3.30
C ASN A 106 -0.04 6.29 -4.71
N LEU A 107 0.58 7.04 -5.64
CA LEU A 107 0.74 6.66 -7.04
C LEU A 107 1.62 5.42 -7.26
N ASN A 108 2.38 5.02 -6.25
CA ASN A 108 3.23 3.83 -6.32
C ASN A 108 2.47 2.52 -6.02
N LEU A 109 1.20 2.60 -5.62
CA LEU A 109 0.39 1.42 -5.35
C LEU A 109 -0.12 0.76 -6.62
N THR A 110 -0.37 -0.54 -6.58
CA THR A 110 -1.24 -1.18 -7.57
C THR A 110 -2.70 -0.79 -7.31
N SER A 111 -3.58 -0.98 -8.30
CA SER A 111 -5.02 -0.75 -8.09
C SER A 111 -5.60 -1.62 -6.96
N SER A 112 -5.10 -2.86 -6.80
CA SER A 112 -5.53 -3.75 -5.72
C SER A 112 -5.06 -3.25 -4.35
N ASP A 113 -3.84 -2.73 -4.27
CA ASP A 113 -3.28 -2.18 -3.03
C ASP A 113 -3.97 -0.87 -2.64
N CYS A 114 -4.28 -0.01 -3.61
CA CYS A 114 -5.08 1.21 -3.36
C CYS A 114 -6.44 0.86 -2.76
N LYS A 115 -7.15 -0.12 -3.35
CA LYS A 115 -8.44 -0.59 -2.81
C LYS A 115 -8.30 -1.14 -1.40
N THR A 116 -7.26 -1.94 -1.15
CA THR A 116 -6.98 -2.50 0.18
C THR A 116 -6.70 -1.40 1.20
N CYS A 117 -5.89 -0.42 0.84
CA CYS A 117 -5.57 0.74 1.67
C CYS A 117 -6.84 1.51 2.05
N LEU A 118 -7.68 1.85 1.07
CA LEU A 118 -8.94 2.57 1.31
C LEU A 118 -9.90 1.78 2.21
N GLY A 119 -9.96 0.46 2.05
CA GLY A 119 -10.73 -0.42 2.94
C GLY A 119 -10.26 -0.38 4.39
N VAL A 120 -8.95 -0.29 4.62
CA VAL A 120 -8.39 -0.08 5.97
C VAL A 120 -8.75 1.31 6.49
N ALA A 121 -8.53 2.37 5.70
CA ALA A 121 -8.86 3.74 6.09
C ALA A 121 -10.36 3.90 6.45
N LYS A 122 -11.27 3.27 5.69
CA LYS A 122 -12.71 3.20 6.02
C LYS A 122 -12.94 2.49 7.35
N SER A 123 -12.29 1.36 7.57
CA SER A 123 -12.42 0.59 8.81
C SER A 123 -11.98 1.40 10.03
N ASP A 124 -10.90 2.17 9.88
CA ASP A 124 -10.37 3.04 10.94
C ASP A 124 -11.33 4.17 11.34
N ILE A 125 -12.09 4.71 10.39
CA ILE A 125 -13.15 5.67 10.71
C ILE A 125 -14.18 5.05 11.63
N PHE A 126 -14.68 3.86 11.29
CA PHE A 126 -15.76 3.23 12.06
C PHE A 126 -15.29 2.71 13.42
N SER A 127 -14.05 2.25 13.53
CA SER A 127 -13.47 1.82 14.81
C SER A 127 -13.19 3.01 15.74
N THR A 128 -12.71 4.13 15.20
CA THR A 128 -12.29 5.30 16.00
C THR A 128 -13.47 6.21 16.36
N CYS A 129 -14.36 6.51 15.40
CA CYS A 129 -15.40 7.51 15.62
C CYS A 129 -16.57 7.04 16.48
N GLN A 130 -16.71 5.71 16.70
CA GLN A 130 -17.63 4.93 17.58
C GLN A 130 -19.13 5.21 17.49
N THR A 131 -19.52 6.42 17.12
CA THR A 131 -20.89 6.87 16.84
C THR A 131 -21.00 7.25 15.37
N LYS A 132 -22.22 7.18 14.85
CA LYS A 132 -22.59 7.57 13.47
C LYS A 132 -22.35 9.07 13.25
N ARG A 133 -21.23 9.44 12.62
CA ARG A 133 -20.84 10.84 12.37
C ARG A 133 -21.38 11.35 11.05
N ILE A 134 -21.76 12.63 10.98
CA ILE A 134 -22.13 13.26 9.69
C ILE A 134 -20.92 13.53 8.79
N GLY A 135 -19.70 13.33 9.32
CA GLY A 135 -18.46 13.48 8.58
C GLY A 135 -17.29 12.83 9.31
N ALA A 136 -16.33 12.33 8.56
CA ALA A 136 -15.08 11.82 9.10
C ALA A 136 -13.99 11.79 8.02
N ARG A 137 -12.74 11.81 8.48
CA ARG A 137 -11.55 11.66 7.64
C ARG A 137 -10.60 10.67 8.29
N SER A 138 -10.09 9.72 7.52
CA SER A 138 -8.93 8.90 7.90
C SER A 138 -7.81 9.16 6.92
N VAL A 139 -6.64 9.51 7.47
CA VAL A 139 -5.39 9.65 6.74
C VAL A 139 -4.47 8.55 7.24
N ILE A 140 -4.15 7.63 6.35
CA ILE A 140 -3.14 6.60 6.57
C ILE A 140 -1.99 6.80 5.59
N HIS A 141 -0.86 6.12 5.80
CA HIS A 141 0.38 6.48 5.12
C HIS A 141 0.27 6.50 3.59
N ASP A 142 -0.39 5.51 2.98
CA ASP A 142 -0.49 5.42 1.52
C ASP A 142 -1.86 5.79 0.94
N CYS A 143 -2.84 6.19 1.75
CA CYS A 143 -4.13 6.65 1.24
C CYS A 143 -4.92 7.47 2.26
N SER A 144 -5.95 8.17 1.79
CA SER A 144 -6.91 8.82 2.66
C SER A 144 -8.33 8.68 2.15
N ILE A 145 -9.28 8.70 3.07
CA ILE A 145 -10.72 8.73 2.76
C ILE A 145 -11.39 9.79 3.64
N ARG A 146 -12.25 10.60 3.03
CA ARG A 146 -13.04 11.64 3.70
C ARG A 146 -14.47 11.59 3.22
N TYR A 147 -15.41 11.74 4.13
CA TYR A 147 -16.80 12.03 3.80
C TYR A 147 -17.37 13.14 4.67
N GLU A 148 -18.37 13.83 4.14
CA GLU A 148 -19.16 14.83 4.86
C GLU A 148 -20.62 14.81 4.36
N GLN A 149 -21.54 15.28 5.19
CA GLN A 149 -22.95 15.52 4.80
C GLN A 149 -23.14 16.84 4.03
N TYR A 150 -22.08 17.62 3.86
CA TYR A 150 -22.06 18.89 3.15
C TYR A 150 -20.90 18.93 2.15
N PRO A 151 -20.99 19.76 1.09
CA PRO A 151 -19.89 19.96 0.16
C PRO A 151 -18.61 20.43 0.89
N PHE A 152 -17.46 19.97 0.42
CA PHE A 152 -16.16 20.40 0.91
C PHE A 152 -15.15 20.44 -0.24
N ASP A 153 -14.09 21.21 -0.02
CA ASP A 153 -12.87 21.21 -0.84
C ASP A 153 -11.73 20.62 0.03
N ASP A 154 -10.79 19.91 -0.59
CA ASP A 154 -9.55 19.39 0.02
C ASP A 154 -8.29 20.07 -0.56
#